data_AF-A0A7J0ED96-F1
#
_entry.id   AF-A0A7J0ED96-F1
#
_cell.length_a   1.000
_cell.length_b   1.000
_cell.length_c   1.000
_cell.angle_alpha   90.00
_cell.angle_beta   90.00
_cell.angle_gamma   90.00
#
_symmetry.space_group_name_H-M   'P 1'
#
loop_
_entity.id
_entity.type
_entity.pdbx_description
1 polymer ?
#
loop_
_entity_poly.entity_id
_entity_poly.type
_entity_poly.pdbx_seq_one_letter_code
_entity_poly.pdbx_strand_id
1 'polypeptide(L)'
;MALREMGLMEINWSKGCRAKLPLSRVRFTHHLDHPMVLWQVTNTSRALVDQFTRKSKSLYTFLILCCRVGNFRVEPPALFRGRGEHPKMGKLKKRIWPSDITINIGKGAPIPECPIPGQRWKEIRHDNTVTWLAFWNDPINPKEFKYVFLAASSSLKGQSDKEKYEKARLLKDYIQGIRAAYTKDFASKDVTKRQIAVATYLIDKLALRAGNEKDDDEADTVGCCTLKVENVEPLPPNILKFDFLGKDSIRYQNEVEVEPPVFKAIQQFRTGKSGGDDLFDELDTSKLNAHLKELMPGLTAKVFRTYNASITLDEMLSRETKGGDVAEKVVVYQHANKEGILNGLKTDLARSKKGKPPLKGADGKPRKNLNPDALERKIVQTTAKVEKMERDKETKEDLKTVALGTSKINYLDPRITVAWCKRHEVPIEKIFNKSLLAKFTWAMDIDPSFRF
;
A
#
# COMPACT_ATOMS: atom_id res chain seq x y z
N MET A 1 16.59 2.89 -46.50
CA MET A 1 17.62 1.91 -46.91
C MET A 1 18.67 1.76 -45.80
N ALA A 2 18.21 1.37 -44.60
CA ALA A 2 19.03 1.08 -43.40
C ALA A 2 18.23 0.17 -42.43
N LEU A 3 17.55 -0.84 -43.00
CA LEU A 3 16.78 -1.88 -42.29
C LEU A 3 16.87 -3.19 -43.11
N ARG A 4 18.08 -3.57 -43.53
CA ARG A 4 18.33 -4.82 -44.27
C ARG A 4 19.49 -5.66 -43.72
N GLU A 5 19.96 -5.36 -42.51
CA GLU A 5 20.94 -6.19 -41.81
C GLU A 5 20.53 -6.39 -40.34
N MET A 6 19.52 -7.22 -40.11
CA MET A 6 19.39 -7.95 -38.84
C MET A 6 18.80 -9.32 -39.18
N GLY A 7 19.69 -10.32 -39.18
CA GLY A 7 19.43 -11.69 -39.62
C GLY A 7 18.14 -12.28 -39.05
N LEU A 8 17.19 -12.50 -39.95
CA LEU A 8 16.09 -13.45 -39.77
C LEU A 8 16.73 -14.84 -39.66
N MET A 9 16.77 -15.39 -38.45
CA MET A 9 16.91 -16.83 -38.27
C MET A 9 15.60 -17.46 -38.76
N GLU A 10 15.55 -17.85 -40.02
CA GLU A 10 14.58 -18.82 -40.52
C GLU A 10 14.74 -20.10 -39.70
N ILE A 11 13.77 -20.37 -38.82
CA ILE A 11 13.68 -21.66 -38.15
C ILE A 11 13.08 -22.63 -39.16
N ASN A 12 13.97 -23.25 -39.94
CA ASN A 12 13.67 -24.35 -40.83
C ASN A 12 13.36 -25.59 -39.98
N TRP A 13 12.08 -25.96 -39.88
CA TRP A 13 11.59 -27.13 -39.13
C TRP A 13 11.88 -28.46 -39.84
N SER A 14 13.10 -28.64 -40.35
CA SER A 14 13.49 -29.87 -41.03
C SER A 14 14.95 -30.23 -40.74
N LYS A 15 15.19 -30.94 -39.62
CA LYS A 15 16.19 -32.02 -39.44
C LYS A 15 16.37 -32.38 -37.95
N GLY A 16 15.67 -33.44 -37.55
CA GLY A 16 16.22 -34.55 -36.76
C GLY A 16 16.96 -34.29 -35.44
N CYS A 17 16.21 -34.16 -34.35
CA CYS A 17 16.54 -34.88 -33.11
C CYS A 17 15.34 -35.77 -32.74
N ARG A 18 15.35 -37.03 -33.19
CA ARG A 18 14.41 -38.05 -32.72
C ARG A 18 14.77 -38.44 -31.29
N ALA A 19 14.18 -37.77 -30.31
CA ALA A 19 13.85 -38.45 -29.07
C ALA A 19 12.51 -39.17 -29.33
N LYS A 20 12.57 -40.48 -29.59
CA LYS A 20 11.37 -41.34 -29.61
C LYS A 20 10.80 -41.37 -28.19
N LEU A 21 9.84 -40.51 -27.89
CA LEU A 21 8.89 -40.75 -26.80
C LEU A 21 7.74 -41.57 -27.39
N PRO A 22 7.42 -42.76 -26.83
CA PRO A 22 6.32 -43.58 -27.34
C PRO A 22 4.99 -42.83 -27.18
N LEU A 23 4.20 -42.82 -28.27
CA LEU A 23 2.85 -42.26 -28.39
C LEU A 23 1.80 -43.05 -27.60
N SER A 24 2.16 -43.60 -26.44
CA SER A 24 1.30 -44.42 -25.58
C SER A 24 1.35 -43.93 -24.12
N ARG A 25 1.14 -42.62 -23.93
CA ARG A 25 0.70 -41.99 -22.66
C ARG A 25 0.58 -40.48 -22.89
N VAL A 26 -0.56 -40.02 -23.39
CA VAL A 26 -1.02 -38.67 -23.06
C VAL A 26 -1.40 -38.72 -21.58
N ARG A 27 -0.41 -38.59 -20.69
CA ARG A 27 -0.71 -38.23 -19.31
C ARG A 27 -1.18 -36.79 -19.38
N PHE A 28 -2.43 -36.55 -19.03
CA PHE A 28 -2.81 -35.25 -18.47
C PHE A 28 -1.87 -35.01 -17.29
N THR A 29 -0.75 -34.32 -17.51
CA THR A 29 0.07 -33.83 -16.40
C THR A 29 -0.85 -32.95 -15.59
N HIS A 30 -1.07 -33.30 -14.34
CA HIS A 30 -1.89 -32.48 -13.46
C HIS A 30 -1.26 -31.08 -13.44
N HIS A 31 -2.08 -30.03 -13.35
CA HIS A 31 -1.56 -28.65 -13.31
C HIS A 31 -0.51 -28.46 -12.20
N LEU A 32 -0.53 -29.32 -11.16
CA LEU A 32 0.44 -29.37 -10.07
C LEU A 32 1.83 -29.92 -10.49
N ASP A 33 1.92 -30.73 -11.54
CA ASP A 33 3.19 -31.29 -12.05
C ASP A 33 4.01 -30.22 -12.80
N HIS A 34 3.33 -29.25 -13.43
CA HIS A 34 3.98 -28.24 -14.28
C HIS A 34 4.83 -27.22 -13.50
N PRO A 35 4.41 -26.70 -12.32
CA PRO A 35 5.28 -25.93 -11.41
C PRO A 35 6.49 -26.72 -10.92
N MET A 36 6.33 -28.02 -10.66
CA MET A 36 7.42 -28.91 -10.28
C MET A 36 8.46 -29.05 -11.40
N VAL A 37 8.00 -29.23 -12.65
CA VAL A 37 8.86 -29.24 -13.83
C VAL A 37 9.55 -27.88 -14.00
N LEU A 38 8.85 -26.75 -13.89
CA LEU A 38 9.42 -25.38 -13.88
C LEU A 38 10.51 -25.18 -12.81
N TRP A 39 10.33 -25.80 -11.64
CA TRP A 39 11.31 -25.76 -10.55
C TRP A 39 12.56 -26.61 -10.85
N GLN A 40 12.42 -27.62 -11.70
CA GLN A 40 13.51 -28.48 -12.18
C GLN A 40 14.15 -28.01 -13.49
N VAL A 41 13.65 -26.92 -14.10
CA VAL A 41 14.22 -26.32 -15.31
C VAL A 41 15.67 -25.87 -15.06
N THR A 42 16.56 -26.24 -15.98
CA THR A 42 17.98 -25.89 -15.93
C THR A 42 18.22 -24.38 -15.92
N ASN A 43 19.33 -23.94 -15.33
CA ASN A 43 19.71 -22.52 -15.28
C ASN A 43 19.79 -21.89 -16.69
N THR A 44 20.21 -22.65 -17.70
CA THR A 44 20.27 -22.21 -19.10
C THR A 44 18.89 -21.91 -19.67
N SER A 45 17.92 -22.79 -19.47
CA SER A 45 16.55 -22.59 -19.92
C SER A 45 15.86 -21.44 -19.18
N ARG A 46 16.14 -21.27 -17.87
CA ARG A 46 15.70 -20.07 -17.12
C ARG A 46 16.29 -18.78 -17.68
N ALA A 47 17.59 -18.78 -17.99
CA ALA A 47 18.26 -17.62 -18.57
C ALA A 47 17.70 -17.25 -19.96
N LEU A 48 17.35 -18.23 -20.79
CA LEU A 48 16.71 -18.02 -22.09
C LEU A 48 15.30 -17.43 -21.94
N VAL A 49 14.48 -17.96 -21.03
CA VAL A 49 13.15 -17.40 -20.72
C VAL A 49 13.27 -15.98 -20.19
N ASP A 50 14.24 -15.70 -19.32
CA ASP A 50 14.54 -14.36 -18.83
C ASP A 50 14.99 -13.42 -19.94
N GLN A 51 15.85 -13.87 -20.84
CA GLN A 51 16.33 -13.08 -21.98
C GLN A 51 15.19 -12.76 -22.94
N PHE A 52 14.35 -13.74 -23.27
CA PHE A 52 13.17 -13.54 -24.12
C PHE A 52 12.17 -12.59 -23.45
N THR A 53 11.92 -12.78 -22.16
CA THR A 53 11.06 -11.90 -21.36
C THR A 53 11.61 -10.47 -21.33
N ARG A 54 12.93 -10.28 -21.17
CA ARG A 54 13.56 -8.95 -21.19
C ARG A 54 13.46 -8.28 -22.55
N LYS A 55 13.73 -9.00 -23.65
CA LYS A 55 13.57 -8.49 -25.02
C LYS A 55 12.14 -8.05 -25.30
N SER A 56 11.16 -8.91 -24.97
CA SER A 56 9.73 -8.60 -25.10
C SER A 56 9.33 -7.39 -24.24
N LYS A 57 9.79 -7.30 -22.99
CA LYS A 57 9.54 -6.13 -22.13
C LYS A 57 10.10 -4.85 -22.75
N SER A 58 11.34 -4.86 -23.26
CA SER A 58 12.02 -3.66 -23.77
C SER A 58 11.22 -2.93 -24.85
N LEU A 59 10.52 -3.66 -25.72
CA LEU A 59 9.71 -3.10 -26.82
C LEU A 59 8.52 -2.27 -26.33
N TYR A 60 7.95 -2.61 -25.17
CA TYR A 60 6.74 -1.98 -24.62
C TYR A 60 6.98 -1.17 -23.34
N THR A 61 8.23 -1.11 -22.87
CA THR A 61 8.56 -0.51 -21.56
C THR A 61 8.81 0.98 -21.66
N PHE A 62 9.22 1.52 -22.81
CA PHE A 62 9.62 2.92 -22.96
C PHE A 62 8.70 3.67 -23.92
N LEU A 63 8.30 4.87 -23.52
CA LEU A 63 7.61 5.85 -24.39
C LEU A 63 8.61 6.93 -24.83
N ILE A 64 8.27 7.69 -25.88
CA ILE A 64 9.05 8.83 -26.41
C ILE A 64 9.33 9.90 -25.33
N LEU A 65 8.56 9.95 -24.24
CA LEU A 65 8.84 10.77 -23.05
C LEU A 65 10.00 10.24 -22.17
N CYS A 66 10.83 9.31 -22.66
CA CYS A 66 11.92 8.63 -21.94
C CYS A 66 11.52 7.98 -20.60
N CYS A 67 10.21 7.78 -20.38
CA CYS A 67 9.68 7.26 -19.12
C CYS A 67 9.24 5.80 -19.28
N ARG A 68 9.42 5.02 -18.21
CA ARG A 68 8.95 3.64 -18.17
C ARG A 68 7.43 3.58 -18.02
N VAL A 69 6.78 2.65 -18.71
CA VAL A 69 5.36 2.31 -18.50
C VAL A 69 5.25 1.37 -17.29
N GLY A 70 4.26 1.59 -16.43
CA GLY A 70 4.08 0.81 -15.20
C GLY A 70 3.48 -0.56 -15.46
N ASN A 71 2.19 -0.59 -15.82
CA ASN A 71 1.39 -1.81 -15.99
C ASN A 71 1.00 -2.03 -17.46
N PHE A 72 1.99 -2.11 -18.36
CA PHE A 72 1.77 -2.30 -19.80
C PHE A 72 1.22 -3.68 -20.19
N ARG A 73 1.27 -4.67 -19.29
CA ARG A 73 0.68 -5.99 -19.54
C ARG A 73 -0.79 -5.98 -19.16
N VAL A 74 -1.64 -6.20 -20.16
CA VAL A 74 -3.06 -6.45 -19.95
C VAL A 74 -3.24 -7.70 -19.09
N GLU A 75 -4.14 -7.64 -18.12
CA GLU A 75 -4.40 -8.75 -17.20
C GLU A 75 -4.89 -9.99 -17.98
N PRO A 76 -4.33 -11.18 -17.71
CA PRO A 76 -4.78 -12.40 -18.37
C PRO A 76 -6.19 -12.79 -17.92
N PRO A 77 -6.95 -13.55 -18.75
CA PRO A 77 -8.23 -14.11 -18.31
C PRO A 77 -8.01 -15.06 -17.12
N ALA A 78 -8.89 -14.97 -16.13
CA ALA A 78 -8.79 -15.74 -14.89
C ALA A 78 -10.16 -15.77 -14.18
N LEU A 79 -10.30 -16.58 -13.14
CA LEU A 79 -11.42 -16.45 -12.22
C LEU A 79 -11.18 -15.24 -11.31
N PHE A 80 -12.22 -14.42 -11.10
CA PHE A 80 -12.15 -13.27 -10.23
C PHE A 80 -12.03 -13.70 -8.77
N ARG A 81 -10.96 -13.25 -8.13
CA ARG A 81 -10.67 -13.51 -6.72
C ARG A 81 -10.91 -12.23 -5.94
N GLY A 82 -12.18 -11.91 -5.72
CA GLY A 82 -12.59 -10.82 -4.82
C GLY A 82 -12.09 -11.08 -3.39
N ARG A 83 -11.88 -10.01 -2.62
CA ARG A 83 -11.47 -10.12 -1.21
C ARG A 83 -12.71 -10.19 -0.31
N GLY A 84 -12.59 -10.89 0.82
CA GLY A 84 -13.72 -11.13 1.73
C GLY A 84 -14.85 -11.91 1.05
N GLU A 85 -16.08 -11.69 1.52
CA GLU A 85 -17.29 -12.30 0.98
C GLU A 85 -17.81 -11.55 -0.26
N HIS A 86 -16.95 -11.40 -1.27
CA HIS A 86 -17.31 -10.64 -2.46
C HIS A 86 -18.32 -11.42 -3.33
N PRO A 87 -19.48 -10.85 -3.68
CA PRO A 87 -20.57 -11.57 -4.37
C PRO A 87 -20.19 -12.08 -5.77
N LYS A 88 -19.22 -11.44 -6.43
CA LYS A 88 -18.74 -11.80 -7.78
C LYS A 88 -17.57 -12.79 -7.78
N MET A 89 -17.12 -13.27 -6.62
CA MET A 89 -16.00 -14.21 -6.53
C MET A 89 -16.27 -15.46 -7.39
N GLY A 90 -15.26 -15.93 -8.12
CA GLY A 90 -15.38 -17.05 -9.05
C GLY A 90 -15.90 -16.67 -10.44
N LYS A 91 -16.43 -15.46 -10.65
CA LYS A 91 -16.85 -15.00 -11.99
C LYS A 91 -15.66 -14.95 -12.96
N LEU A 92 -15.88 -15.34 -14.21
CA LEU A 92 -14.83 -15.34 -15.24
C LEU A 92 -14.44 -13.90 -15.63
N LYS A 93 -13.19 -13.50 -15.35
CA LYS A 93 -12.54 -12.35 -15.98
C LYS A 93 -12.21 -12.73 -17.42
N LYS A 94 -12.98 -12.21 -18.37
CA LYS A 94 -12.78 -12.48 -19.80
C LYS A 94 -11.46 -11.88 -20.29
N ARG A 95 -10.96 -12.44 -21.40
CA ARG A 95 -9.81 -11.88 -22.11
C ARG A 95 -10.18 -10.55 -22.71
N ILE A 96 -9.33 -9.55 -22.50
CA ILE A 96 -9.42 -8.24 -23.14
C ILE A 96 -8.81 -8.32 -24.54
N TRP A 97 -9.54 -7.83 -25.54
CA TRP A 97 -9.10 -7.76 -26.93
C TRP A 97 -8.71 -6.34 -27.32
N PRO A 98 -7.95 -6.15 -28.43
CA PRO A 98 -7.63 -4.82 -28.93
C PRO A 98 -8.87 -3.92 -29.13
N SER A 99 -9.99 -4.51 -29.53
CA SER A 99 -11.29 -3.86 -29.70
C SER A 99 -11.92 -3.33 -28.41
N ASP A 100 -11.39 -3.70 -27.24
CA ASP A 100 -11.83 -3.21 -25.94
C ASP A 100 -10.96 -2.05 -25.44
N ILE A 101 -9.78 -1.86 -26.03
CA ILE A 101 -8.73 -0.97 -25.55
C ILE A 101 -8.79 0.37 -26.27
N THR A 102 -8.94 1.43 -25.48
CA THR A 102 -8.75 2.82 -25.92
C THR A 102 -7.33 3.24 -25.65
N ILE A 103 -6.63 3.77 -26.67
CA ILE A 103 -5.27 4.30 -26.55
C ILE A 103 -5.35 5.83 -26.48
N ASN A 104 -4.59 6.43 -25.56
CA ASN A 104 -4.37 7.88 -25.54
C ASN A 104 -2.93 8.20 -25.87
N ILE A 105 -2.75 9.05 -26.87
CA ILE A 105 -1.43 9.38 -27.42
C ILE A 105 -1.40 10.84 -27.88
N GLY A 106 -0.21 11.46 -27.91
CA GLY A 106 -0.07 12.83 -28.41
C GLY A 106 -0.52 12.98 -29.86
N LYS A 107 -1.12 14.12 -30.19
CA LYS A 107 -1.53 14.44 -31.56
C LYS A 107 -0.30 14.43 -32.48
N GLY A 108 -0.37 13.70 -33.59
CA GLY A 108 0.73 13.57 -34.56
C GLY A 108 1.82 12.55 -34.17
N ALA A 109 1.75 11.93 -32.99
CA ALA A 109 2.63 10.82 -32.65
C ALA A 109 2.24 9.55 -33.43
N PRO A 110 3.21 8.68 -33.77
CA PRO A 110 2.92 7.41 -34.44
C PRO A 110 1.98 6.53 -33.59
N ILE A 111 0.83 6.16 -34.16
CA ILE A 111 -0.14 5.31 -33.49
C ILE A 111 0.41 3.88 -33.42
N PRO A 112 0.42 3.21 -32.25
CA PRO A 112 0.90 1.85 -32.14
C PRO A 112 0.09 0.89 -33.01
N GLU A 113 0.76 0.04 -33.77
CA GLU A 113 0.09 -1.00 -34.56
C GLU A 113 -0.60 -2.03 -33.63
N CYS A 114 -1.74 -2.54 -34.07
CA CYS A 114 -2.42 -3.60 -33.35
C CYS A 114 -1.61 -4.90 -33.47
N PRO A 115 -1.23 -5.54 -32.36
CA PRO A 115 -0.37 -6.73 -32.39
C PRO A 115 -1.08 -7.98 -32.92
N ILE A 116 -2.40 -7.96 -33.05
CA ILE A 116 -3.20 -9.09 -33.53
C ILE A 116 -3.64 -8.80 -34.98
N PRO A 117 -3.23 -9.61 -35.97
CA PRO A 117 -3.62 -9.43 -37.36
C PRO A 117 -5.15 -9.37 -37.52
N GLY A 118 -5.64 -8.42 -38.32
CA GLY A 118 -7.06 -8.21 -38.58
C GLY A 118 -7.84 -7.53 -37.45
N GLN A 119 -7.21 -7.23 -36.31
CA GLN A 119 -7.83 -6.50 -35.21
C GLN A 119 -7.45 -5.01 -35.25
N ARG A 120 -8.29 -4.17 -34.63
CA ARG A 120 -8.04 -2.74 -34.44
C ARG A 120 -8.29 -2.34 -33.00
N TRP A 121 -7.64 -1.25 -32.58
CA TRP A 121 -7.95 -0.61 -31.30
C TRP A 121 -9.41 -0.14 -31.26
N LYS A 122 -10.00 -0.10 -30.07
CA LYS A 122 -11.37 0.42 -29.88
C LYS A 122 -11.47 1.87 -30.34
N GLU A 123 -10.53 2.69 -29.87
CA GLU A 123 -10.51 4.12 -30.08
C GLU A 123 -9.08 4.66 -29.87
N ILE A 124 -8.72 5.69 -30.64
CA ILE A 124 -7.52 6.49 -30.43
C ILE A 124 -7.96 7.88 -29.96
N ARG A 125 -7.48 8.29 -28.78
CA ARG A 125 -7.73 9.60 -28.18
C ARG A 125 -6.45 10.43 -28.11
N HIS A 126 -6.64 11.75 -28.07
CA HIS A 126 -5.58 12.74 -27.94
C HIS A 126 -5.93 13.73 -26.82
N ASP A 127 -6.11 13.20 -25.62
CA ASP A 127 -6.46 13.95 -24.42
C ASP A 127 -5.20 14.26 -23.60
N ASN A 128 -4.81 15.53 -23.60
CA ASN A 128 -3.66 16.03 -22.85
C ASN A 128 -4.01 16.47 -21.41
N THR A 129 -5.27 16.33 -20.98
CA THR A 129 -5.72 16.64 -19.63
C THR A 129 -5.59 15.44 -18.67
N VAL A 130 -5.30 14.27 -19.21
CA VAL A 130 -5.20 13.00 -18.49
C VAL A 130 -3.78 12.44 -18.50
N THR A 131 -3.50 11.49 -17.59
CA THR A 131 -2.17 10.86 -17.46
C THR A 131 -2.14 9.37 -17.80
N TRP A 132 -3.29 8.78 -18.16
CA TRP A 132 -3.36 7.39 -18.61
C TRP A 132 -2.99 7.29 -20.10
N LEU A 133 -2.36 6.18 -20.46
CA LEU A 133 -1.89 5.88 -21.81
C LEU A 133 -2.86 4.96 -22.56
N ALA A 134 -3.55 4.10 -21.82
CA ALA A 134 -4.59 3.24 -22.36
C ALA A 134 -5.61 2.92 -21.26
N PHE A 135 -6.83 2.60 -21.64
CA PHE A 135 -7.81 2.03 -20.71
C PHE A 135 -8.78 1.08 -21.40
N TRP A 136 -9.46 0.27 -20.58
CA TRP A 136 -10.58 -0.59 -20.99
C TRP A 136 -11.56 -0.75 -19.81
N ASN A 137 -12.78 -1.21 -20.08
CA ASN A 137 -13.77 -1.52 -19.06
C ASN A 137 -13.39 -2.81 -18.30
N ASP A 138 -13.60 -2.85 -16.99
CA ASP A 138 -13.33 -4.07 -16.22
C ASP A 138 -14.36 -5.18 -16.57
N PRO A 139 -13.92 -6.42 -16.91
CA PRO A 139 -14.83 -7.51 -17.29
C PRO A 139 -15.79 -7.98 -16.19
N ILE A 140 -15.51 -7.69 -14.93
CA ILE A 140 -16.30 -8.07 -13.75
C ILE A 140 -17.25 -6.94 -13.37
N ASN A 141 -16.76 -5.70 -13.37
CA ASN A 141 -17.55 -4.49 -13.14
C ASN A 141 -17.45 -3.53 -14.34
N PRO A 142 -18.36 -3.61 -15.33
CA PRO A 142 -18.27 -2.80 -16.55
C PRO A 142 -18.35 -1.28 -16.33
N LYS A 143 -18.88 -0.82 -15.19
CA LYS A 143 -18.90 0.59 -14.79
C LYS A 143 -17.50 1.12 -14.45
N GLU A 144 -16.58 0.23 -14.08
CA GLU A 144 -15.21 0.57 -13.74
C GLU A 144 -14.27 0.47 -14.94
N PHE A 145 -13.19 1.26 -14.88
CA PHE A 145 -12.15 1.29 -15.90
C PHE A 145 -10.82 0.83 -15.33
N LYS A 146 -10.07 0.07 -16.13
CA LYS A 146 -8.67 -0.27 -15.89
C LYS A 146 -7.79 0.59 -16.77
N TYR A 147 -6.74 1.15 -16.20
CA TYR A 147 -5.86 2.10 -16.87
C TYR A 147 -4.42 1.61 -16.90
N VAL A 148 -3.70 1.94 -17.96
CA VAL A 148 -2.25 1.85 -18.07
C VAL A 148 -1.66 3.22 -17.78
N PHE A 149 -0.79 3.30 -16.78
CA PHE A 149 -0.08 4.53 -16.42
C PHE A 149 1.43 4.40 -16.60
N LEU A 150 2.11 5.55 -16.58
CA LEU A 150 3.55 5.60 -16.38
C LEU A 150 3.96 4.97 -15.04
N ALA A 151 5.18 4.45 -15.00
CA ALA A 151 5.76 3.86 -13.80
C ALA A 151 5.87 4.90 -12.67
N ALA A 152 5.88 4.42 -11.42
CA ALA A 152 5.96 5.28 -10.24
C ALA A 152 7.24 6.13 -10.16
N SER A 153 8.30 5.72 -10.87
CA SER A 153 9.57 6.48 -10.99
C SER A 153 9.56 7.54 -12.09
N SER A 154 8.44 7.72 -12.81
CA SER A 154 8.32 8.77 -13.83
C SER A 154 8.20 10.14 -13.18
N SER A 155 8.69 11.18 -13.87
CA SER A 155 8.63 12.57 -13.39
C SER A 155 7.19 13.00 -13.05
N LEU A 156 6.22 12.73 -13.93
CA LEU A 156 4.81 13.06 -13.71
C LEU A 156 4.25 12.43 -12.43
N LYS A 157 4.50 11.12 -12.20
CA LYS A 157 4.05 10.46 -10.97
C LYS A 157 4.80 10.97 -9.74
N GLY A 158 6.09 11.27 -9.86
CA GLY A 158 6.90 11.86 -8.80
C GLY A 158 6.40 13.23 -8.37
N GLN A 159 6.06 14.10 -9.32
CA GLN A 159 5.52 15.43 -9.07
C GLN A 159 4.19 15.37 -8.33
N SER A 160 3.25 14.52 -8.79
CA SER A 160 1.98 14.31 -8.08
C SER A 160 2.17 13.72 -6.67
N ASP A 161 3.16 12.85 -6.48
CA ASP A 161 3.48 12.28 -5.18
C ASP A 161 4.08 13.34 -4.24
N LYS A 162 4.95 14.23 -4.75
CA LYS A 162 5.48 15.38 -4.02
C LYS A 162 4.36 16.36 -3.60
N GLU A 163 3.50 16.75 -4.53
CA GLU A 163 2.36 17.64 -4.26
C GLU A 163 1.40 17.07 -3.20
N LYS A 164 1.18 15.75 -3.21
CA LYS A 164 0.41 15.06 -2.18
C LYS A 164 1.03 15.29 -0.78
N TYR A 165 2.35 15.22 -0.65
CA TYR A 165 3.02 15.50 0.63
C TYR A 165 3.05 16.99 0.96
N GLU A 166 3.18 17.89 -0.01
CA GLU A 166 3.05 19.35 0.25
C GLU A 166 1.65 19.71 0.77
N LYS A 167 0.59 19.10 0.24
CA LYS A 167 -0.76 19.27 0.80
C LYS A 167 -0.85 18.77 2.25
N ALA A 168 -0.21 17.64 2.57
CA ALA A 168 -0.18 17.15 3.94
C ALA A 168 0.64 18.05 4.87
N ARG A 169 1.72 18.68 4.38
CA ARG A 169 2.49 19.68 5.14
C ARG A 169 1.69 20.96 5.35
N LEU A 170 0.98 21.45 4.33
CA LEU A 170 0.11 22.60 4.46
C LEU A 170 -1.00 22.35 5.50
N LEU A 171 -1.53 21.13 5.59
CA LEU A 171 -2.49 20.77 6.65
C LEU A 171 -1.93 21.00 8.07
N LYS A 172 -0.61 20.87 8.29
CA LYS A 172 0.02 21.12 9.59
C LYS A 172 -0.26 22.53 10.11
N ASP A 173 -0.28 23.52 9.22
CA ASP A 173 -0.50 24.92 9.58
C ASP A 173 -1.99 25.21 9.87
N TYR A 174 -2.90 24.42 9.27
CA TYR A 174 -4.35 24.59 9.41
C TYR A 174 -4.96 23.68 10.48
N ILE A 175 -4.24 22.65 10.93
CA ILE A 175 -4.82 21.56 11.74
C ILE A 175 -5.45 22.07 13.03
N GLN A 176 -4.82 23.04 13.71
CA GLN A 176 -5.36 23.58 14.97
C GLN A 176 -6.66 24.35 14.75
N GLY A 177 -6.76 25.11 13.67
CA GLY A 177 -7.99 25.80 13.28
C GLY A 177 -9.11 24.82 12.93
N ILE A 178 -8.79 23.75 12.18
CA ILE A 178 -9.75 22.68 11.84
C ILE A 178 -10.24 21.97 13.10
N ARG A 179 -9.34 21.66 14.05
CA ARG A 179 -9.69 21.04 15.33
C ARG A 179 -10.61 21.90 16.16
N ALA A 180 -10.29 23.19 16.28
CA ALA A 180 -11.16 24.15 16.96
C ALA A 180 -12.55 24.25 16.29
N ALA A 181 -12.60 24.22 14.95
CA ALA A 181 -13.85 24.28 14.19
C ALA A 181 -14.74 23.07 14.46
N TYR A 182 -14.24 21.84 14.31
CA TYR A 182 -15.08 20.66 14.57
C TYR A 182 -15.45 20.52 16.05
N THR A 183 -14.57 20.92 16.99
CA THR A 183 -14.87 20.83 18.42
C THR A 183 -16.02 21.77 18.81
N LYS A 184 -16.06 22.97 18.22
CA LYS A 184 -17.19 23.90 18.37
C LYS A 184 -18.49 23.30 17.83
N ASP A 185 -18.40 22.61 16.70
CA ASP A 185 -19.57 22.09 16.00
C ASP A 185 -20.14 20.79 16.60
N PHE A 186 -19.48 20.15 17.56
CA PHE A 186 -20.04 19.01 18.32
C PHE A 186 -21.39 19.33 18.98
N ALA A 187 -21.58 20.58 19.41
CA ALA A 187 -22.80 21.06 20.06
C ALA A 187 -23.72 21.88 19.13
N SER A 188 -23.47 21.86 17.81
CA SER A 188 -24.30 22.60 16.85
C SER A 188 -25.76 22.14 16.89
N LYS A 189 -26.70 23.06 16.67
CA LYS A 189 -28.13 22.72 16.53
C LYS A 189 -28.41 21.99 15.21
N ASP A 190 -27.56 22.21 14.22
CA ASP A 190 -27.62 21.58 12.90
C ASP A 190 -27.04 20.16 12.97
N VAL A 191 -27.88 19.16 12.69
CA VAL A 191 -27.52 17.74 12.73
C VAL A 191 -26.43 17.42 11.71
N THR A 192 -26.53 17.94 10.48
CA THR A 192 -25.56 17.71 9.42
C THR A 192 -24.19 18.23 9.83
N LYS A 193 -24.11 19.45 10.39
CA LYS A 193 -22.84 20.00 10.91
C LYS A 193 -22.27 19.16 12.04
N ARG A 194 -23.10 18.68 12.97
CA ARG A 194 -22.64 17.77 14.04
C ARG A 194 -22.08 16.47 13.50
N GLN A 195 -22.74 15.86 12.51
CA GLN A 195 -22.26 14.63 11.89
C GLN A 195 -20.94 14.85 11.15
N ILE A 196 -20.81 15.93 10.38
CA ILE A 196 -19.55 16.33 9.72
C ILE A 196 -18.44 16.51 10.75
N ALA A 197 -18.71 17.21 11.86
CA ALA A 197 -17.73 17.47 12.92
C ALA A 197 -17.25 16.17 13.59
N VAL A 198 -18.18 15.31 13.98
CA VAL A 198 -17.86 14.01 14.60
C VAL A 198 -17.12 13.10 13.63
N ALA A 199 -17.54 13.00 12.36
CA ALA A 199 -16.83 12.22 11.36
C ALA A 199 -15.41 12.75 11.08
N THR A 200 -15.25 14.08 11.03
CA THR A 200 -13.93 14.71 10.87
C THR A 200 -13.02 14.40 12.06
N TYR A 201 -13.55 14.45 13.29
CA TYR A 201 -12.84 14.05 14.50
C TYR A 201 -12.38 12.59 14.44
N LEU A 202 -13.26 11.65 14.04
CA LEU A 202 -12.89 10.23 13.92
C LEU A 202 -11.81 10.00 12.85
N ILE A 203 -11.86 10.73 11.73
CA ILE A 203 -10.82 10.67 10.69
C ILE A 203 -9.48 11.25 11.18
N ASP A 204 -9.51 12.39 11.88
CA ASP A 204 -8.31 13.04 12.45
C ASP A 204 -7.67 12.17 13.54
N LYS A 205 -8.45 11.67 14.50
CA LYS A 205 -7.92 10.96 15.67
C LYS A 205 -7.63 9.48 15.41
N LEU A 206 -8.48 8.80 14.65
CA LEU A 206 -8.39 7.34 14.45
C LEU A 206 -7.85 6.97 13.06
N ALA A 207 -7.56 7.96 12.21
CA ALA A 207 -7.08 7.75 10.84
C ALA A 207 -7.98 6.85 9.97
N LEU A 208 -9.30 6.86 10.27
CA LEU A 208 -10.30 6.14 9.48
C LEU A 208 -10.28 6.63 8.03
N ARG A 209 -10.62 5.73 7.10
CA ARG A 209 -10.88 6.12 5.71
C ARG A 209 -12.26 6.75 5.63
N ALA A 210 -12.46 7.71 4.72
CA ALA A 210 -13.75 8.35 4.52
C ALA A 210 -14.88 7.33 4.29
N GLY A 211 -14.66 6.33 3.43
CA GLY A 211 -15.67 5.30 3.11
C GLY A 211 -16.71 5.85 2.15
N ASN A 212 -16.68 5.40 0.89
CA ASN A 212 -17.72 5.76 -0.08
C ASN A 212 -18.80 4.67 -0.03
N GLU A 213 -20.03 5.05 -0.38
CA GLU A 213 -21.11 4.10 -0.61
C GLU A 213 -20.70 3.01 -1.62
N LYS A 214 -21.29 1.83 -1.41
CA LYS A 214 -21.00 0.60 -2.15
C LYS A 214 -22.28 0.14 -2.84
N ASP A 215 -22.14 -0.33 -4.07
CA ASP A 215 -23.21 -1.04 -4.76
C ASP A 215 -23.34 -2.47 -4.17
N ASP A 216 -24.52 -3.09 -4.27
CA ASP A 216 -24.82 -4.49 -3.85
C ASP A 216 -23.89 -5.55 -4.49
N ASP A 217 -23.14 -5.13 -5.50
CA ASP A 217 -22.21 -5.91 -6.28
C ASP A 217 -20.78 -5.96 -5.70
N GLU A 218 -20.53 -5.28 -4.59
CA GLU A 218 -19.25 -5.21 -3.87
C GLU A 218 -19.29 -5.94 -2.52
N ALA A 219 -18.13 -6.20 -1.93
CA ALA A 219 -18.08 -6.74 -0.58
C ALA A 219 -18.52 -5.68 0.44
N ASP A 220 -19.34 -6.09 1.40
CA ASP A 220 -19.83 -5.22 2.46
C ASP A 220 -18.66 -4.77 3.35
N THR A 221 -18.22 -3.54 3.13
CA THR A 221 -17.10 -2.92 3.82
C THR A 221 -17.39 -1.45 4.00
N VAL A 222 -17.06 -0.93 5.18
CA VAL A 222 -17.41 0.43 5.57
C VAL A 222 -16.17 1.29 5.82
N GLY A 223 -16.36 2.61 5.71
CA GLY A 223 -15.46 3.62 6.27
C GLY A 223 -16.24 4.61 7.12
N CYS A 224 -15.59 5.68 7.55
CA CYS A 224 -16.13 6.62 8.53
C CYS A 224 -17.54 7.15 8.21
N CYS A 225 -17.77 7.62 6.99
CA CYS A 225 -19.04 8.20 6.55
C CYS A 225 -20.13 7.14 6.35
N THR A 226 -19.76 5.88 6.12
CA THR A 226 -20.69 4.76 5.85
C THR A 226 -20.76 3.79 7.02
N LEU A 227 -20.37 4.22 8.23
CA LEU A 227 -20.49 3.39 9.43
C LEU A 227 -21.98 3.14 9.70
N LYS A 228 -22.32 1.90 10.02
CA LYS A 228 -23.65 1.51 10.50
C LYS A 228 -23.74 1.60 12.01
N VAL A 229 -24.95 1.66 12.55
CA VAL A 229 -25.22 1.74 13.99
C VAL A 229 -24.64 0.55 14.77
N GLU A 230 -24.61 -0.64 14.16
CA GLU A 230 -24.01 -1.86 14.74
C GLU A 230 -22.49 -1.84 14.79
N ASN A 231 -21.83 -1.02 13.95
CA ASN A 231 -20.37 -0.97 13.89
C ASN A 231 -19.75 -0.21 15.07
N VAL A 232 -20.56 0.55 15.82
CA VAL A 232 -20.12 1.42 16.91
C VAL A 232 -20.98 1.21 18.15
N GLU A 233 -20.37 0.66 19.19
CA GLU A 233 -20.99 0.41 20.49
C GLU A 233 -20.47 1.45 21.52
N PRO A 234 -21.34 2.33 22.05
CA PRO A 234 -20.97 3.28 23.10
C PRO A 234 -20.97 2.59 24.47
N LEU A 235 -19.80 2.55 25.11
CA LEU A 235 -19.57 2.02 26.45
C LEU A 235 -19.33 3.17 27.44
N PRO A 236 -20.12 3.32 28.51
CA PRO A 236 -19.89 4.36 29.51
C PRO A 236 -18.51 4.25 30.20
N PRO A 237 -17.89 5.36 30.62
CA PRO A 237 -18.43 6.73 30.61
C PRO A 237 -18.26 7.47 29.27
N ASN A 238 -17.27 7.13 28.45
CA ASN A 238 -16.94 7.85 27.20
C ASN A 238 -16.09 6.99 26.23
N ILE A 239 -16.32 5.68 26.19
CA ILE A 239 -15.58 4.74 25.34
C ILE A 239 -16.44 4.37 24.13
N LEU A 240 -15.87 4.41 22.93
CA LEU A 240 -16.50 3.89 21.71
C LEU A 240 -15.77 2.63 21.28
N LYS A 241 -16.49 1.52 21.25
CA LYS A 241 -16.02 0.26 20.72
C LYS A 241 -16.42 0.15 19.25
N PHE A 242 -15.42 0.04 18.39
CA PHE A 242 -15.57 -0.13 16.95
C PHE A 242 -15.34 -1.59 16.57
N ASP A 243 -16.21 -2.14 15.74
CA ASP A 243 -16.02 -3.46 15.14
C ASP A 243 -16.67 -3.50 13.75
N PHE A 244 -15.85 -3.47 12.70
CA PHE A 244 -16.34 -3.51 11.32
C PHE A 244 -15.30 -4.04 10.33
N LEU A 245 -15.74 -4.43 9.14
CA LEU A 245 -14.85 -4.77 8.03
C LEU A 245 -14.54 -3.51 7.22
N GLY A 246 -13.29 -3.08 7.23
CA GLY A 246 -12.82 -1.97 6.42
C GLY A 246 -12.39 -2.41 5.01
N LYS A 247 -11.70 -1.51 4.32
CA LYS A 247 -11.11 -1.80 2.99
C LYS A 247 -10.39 -3.15 2.97
N ASP A 248 -10.62 -3.90 1.89
CA ASP A 248 -10.07 -5.24 1.66
C ASP A 248 -10.60 -6.31 2.65
N SER A 249 -11.74 -6.03 3.29
CA SER A 249 -12.39 -6.85 4.32
C SER A 249 -11.49 -7.12 5.53
N ILE A 250 -10.63 -6.16 5.85
CA ILE A 250 -9.77 -6.21 7.03
C ILE A 250 -10.58 -5.68 8.21
N ARG A 251 -10.76 -6.53 9.23
CA ARG A 251 -11.47 -6.17 10.45
C ARG A 251 -10.75 -5.07 11.21
N TYR A 252 -11.47 -4.02 11.56
CA TYR A 252 -11.05 -2.95 12.45
C TYR A 252 -11.75 -3.15 13.79
N GLN A 253 -10.97 -3.41 14.84
CA GLN A 253 -11.44 -3.53 16.22
C GLN A 253 -10.65 -2.58 17.10
N ASN A 254 -11.34 -1.72 17.85
CA ASN A 254 -10.70 -0.71 18.70
C ASN A 254 -11.67 -0.22 19.78
N GLU A 255 -11.20 0.09 20.98
CA GLU A 255 -12.00 0.60 22.10
C GLU A 255 -11.45 1.93 22.60
N VAL A 256 -11.82 3.02 21.94
CA VAL A 256 -11.18 4.31 22.17
C VAL A 256 -12.00 5.20 23.10
N GLU A 257 -11.32 5.78 24.08
CA GLU A 257 -11.86 6.88 24.87
C GLU A 257 -11.99 8.15 24.00
N VAL A 258 -13.18 8.74 23.96
CA VAL A 258 -13.47 9.95 23.17
C VAL A 258 -13.90 11.12 24.04
N GLU A 259 -13.92 12.31 23.46
CA GLU A 259 -14.45 13.50 24.14
C GLU A 259 -15.94 13.30 24.50
N PRO A 260 -16.37 13.71 25.71
CA PRO A 260 -17.76 13.54 26.14
C PRO A 260 -18.83 14.07 25.16
N PRO A 261 -18.64 15.22 24.47
CA PRO A 261 -19.56 15.69 23.44
C PRO A 261 -19.69 14.72 22.26
N VAL A 262 -18.58 14.07 21.86
CA VAL A 262 -18.57 13.08 20.77
C VAL A 262 -19.34 11.83 21.20
N PHE A 263 -19.08 11.32 22.40
CA PHE A 263 -19.81 10.17 22.94
C PHE A 263 -21.32 10.42 22.96
N LYS A 264 -21.75 11.58 23.48
CA LYS A 264 -23.15 11.99 23.52
C LYS A 264 -23.75 12.15 22.12
N ALA A 265 -23.01 12.72 21.17
CA ALA A 265 -23.47 12.87 19.79
C ALA A 265 -23.69 11.50 19.12
N ILE A 266 -22.77 10.54 19.29
CA ILE A 266 -22.92 9.18 18.77
C ILE A 266 -24.16 8.49 19.37
N GLN A 267 -24.41 8.64 20.69
CA GLN A 267 -25.64 8.11 21.29
C GLN A 267 -26.91 8.71 20.65
N GLN A 268 -26.90 10.02 20.39
CA GLN A 268 -28.02 10.69 19.72
C GLN A 268 -28.21 10.22 18.28
N PHE A 269 -27.14 10.04 17.51
CA PHE A 269 -27.20 9.58 16.13
C PHE A 269 -27.76 8.16 15.99
N ARG A 270 -27.71 7.36 17.04
CA ARG A 270 -28.28 5.98 17.10
C ARG A 270 -29.75 5.95 17.53
N THR A 271 -30.29 7.05 18.04
CA THR A 271 -31.66 7.06 18.60
C THR A 271 -32.69 6.86 17.49
N GLY A 272 -33.56 5.87 17.65
CA GLY A 272 -34.61 5.55 16.67
C GLY A 272 -34.13 4.75 15.45
N LYS A 273 -32.87 4.28 15.42
CA LYS A 273 -32.28 3.53 14.33
C LYS A 273 -32.04 2.06 14.70
N SER A 274 -32.14 1.18 13.71
CA SER A 274 -31.76 -0.23 13.77
C SER A 274 -30.27 -0.43 13.50
N GLY A 275 -29.75 -1.64 13.71
CA GLY A 275 -28.32 -1.94 13.58
C GLY A 275 -27.74 -1.68 12.18
N GLY A 276 -28.52 -1.99 11.13
CA GLY A 276 -28.10 -1.84 9.73
C GLY A 276 -28.25 -0.43 9.15
N ASP A 277 -28.85 0.50 9.90
CA ASP A 277 -29.02 1.88 9.46
C ASP A 277 -27.70 2.66 9.54
N ASP A 278 -27.57 3.70 8.71
CA ASP A 278 -26.40 4.56 8.72
C ASP A 278 -26.30 5.35 10.04
N LEU A 279 -25.12 5.29 10.65
CA LEU A 279 -24.79 6.10 11.82
C LEU A 279 -24.82 7.59 11.47
N PHE A 280 -24.30 7.94 10.28
CA PHE A 280 -24.30 9.29 9.73
C PHE A 280 -25.23 9.38 8.52
N ASP A 281 -26.54 9.47 8.77
CA ASP A 281 -27.60 9.50 7.76
C ASP A 281 -27.67 10.80 6.95
N GLU A 282 -27.11 11.91 7.44
CA GLU A 282 -27.09 13.21 6.75
C GLU A 282 -25.75 13.50 6.07
N LEU A 283 -24.80 12.55 6.10
CA LEU A 283 -23.42 12.72 5.67
C LEU A 283 -23.04 11.73 4.57
N ASP A 284 -22.37 12.24 3.54
CA ASP A 284 -21.64 11.43 2.57
C ASP A 284 -20.21 11.98 2.39
N THR A 285 -19.38 11.27 1.63
CA THR A 285 -17.99 11.69 1.42
C THR A 285 -17.86 12.94 0.56
N SER A 286 -18.83 13.25 -0.29
CA SER A 286 -18.85 14.47 -1.10
C SER A 286 -19.09 15.68 -0.21
N LYS A 287 -20.09 15.63 0.66
CA LYS A 287 -20.38 16.65 1.68
C LYS A 287 -19.19 16.86 2.62
N LEU A 288 -18.59 15.77 3.13
CA LEU A 288 -17.40 15.85 3.98
C LEU A 288 -16.25 16.58 3.26
N ASN A 289 -15.92 16.17 2.03
CA ASN A 289 -14.81 16.77 1.29
C ASN A 289 -15.12 18.20 0.81
N ALA A 290 -16.38 18.56 0.60
CA ALA A 290 -16.78 19.94 0.32
C ALA A 290 -16.50 20.83 1.53
N HIS A 291 -16.93 20.42 2.72
CA HIS A 291 -16.65 21.15 3.96
C HIS A 291 -15.14 21.26 4.25
N LEU A 292 -14.37 20.18 4.07
CA LEU A 292 -12.93 20.22 4.26
C LEU A 292 -12.22 21.20 3.30
N LYS A 293 -12.71 21.36 2.06
CA LYS A 293 -12.16 22.33 1.10
C LYS A 293 -12.38 23.77 1.52
N GLU A 294 -13.47 24.07 2.24
CA GLU A 294 -13.73 25.40 2.80
C GLU A 294 -12.72 25.74 3.90
N LEU A 295 -12.32 24.75 4.70
CA LEU A 295 -11.34 24.93 5.78
C LEU A 295 -9.90 25.07 5.25
N MET A 296 -9.58 24.40 4.14
CA MET A 296 -8.29 24.47 3.50
C MET A 296 -8.40 24.10 2.00
N PRO A 297 -7.96 24.97 1.08
CA PRO A 297 -8.03 24.69 -0.35
C PRO A 297 -7.37 23.36 -0.75
N GLY A 298 -8.15 22.49 -1.38
CA GLY A 298 -7.67 21.17 -1.84
C GLY A 298 -7.55 20.10 -0.75
N LEU A 299 -8.01 20.37 0.47
CA LEU A 299 -8.08 19.38 1.55
C LEU A 299 -9.14 18.32 1.27
N THR A 300 -8.83 17.07 1.62
CA THR A 300 -9.75 15.93 1.57
C THR A 300 -9.47 15.02 2.77
N ALA A 301 -10.42 14.14 3.12
CA ALA A 301 -10.25 13.18 4.21
C ALA A 301 -9.00 12.30 4.08
N LYS A 302 -8.55 12.04 2.84
CA LYS A 302 -7.34 11.24 2.58
C LYS A 302 -6.06 11.93 3.07
N VAL A 303 -6.02 13.26 3.10
CA VAL A 303 -4.84 14.05 3.48
C VAL A 303 -4.49 13.82 4.95
N PHE A 304 -5.49 13.72 5.85
CA PHE A 304 -5.29 13.43 7.27
C PHE A 304 -4.47 12.17 7.52
N ARG A 305 -4.71 11.10 6.75
CA ARG A 305 -3.96 9.84 6.90
C ARG A 305 -2.48 9.99 6.50
N THR A 306 -2.19 10.80 5.50
CA THR A 306 -0.81 11.11 5.10
C THR A 306 -0.13 12.04 6.11
N TYR A 307 -0.86 13.06 6.58
CA TYR A 307 -0.40 13.99 7.62
C TYR A 307 -0.06 13.25 8.92
N ASN A 308 -1.02 12.52 9.51
CA ASN A 308 -0.84 11.80 10.77
C ASN A 308 0.32 10.80 10.71
N ALA A 309 0.42 10.04 9.62
CA ALA A 309 1.50 9.07 9.47
C ALA A 309 2.88 9.76 9.35
N SER A 310 2.96 10.85 8.59
CA SER A 310 4.22 11.58 8.35
C SER A 310 4.67 12.35 9.59
N ILE A 311 3.78 13.09 10.26
CA ILE A 311 4.14 13.85 11.46
C ILE A 311 4.53 12.93 12.61
N THR A 312 3.80 11.82 12.80
CA THR A 312 4.14 10.82 13.83
C THR A 312 5.52 10.23 13.58
N LEU A 313 5.83 9.85 12.33
CA LEU A 313 7.16 9.33 12.00
C LEU A 313 8.26 10.36 12.29
N ASP A 314 8.07 11.61 11.87
CA ASP A 314 9.06 12.67 12.07
C ASP A 314 9.32 12.98 13.55
N GLU A 315 8.25 13.12 14.34
CA GLU A 315 8.33 13.33 15.79
C GLU A 315 9.00 12.17 16.52
N MET A 316 8.61 10.94 16.18
CA MET A 316 9.17 9.75 16.81
C MET A 316 10.64 9.56 16.47
N LEU A 317 11.03 9.70 15.21
CA LEU A 317 12.44 9.63 14.82
C LEU A 317 13.24 10.73 15.51
N SER A 318 12.70 11.93 15.64
CA SER A 318 13.35 13.04 16.36
C SER A 318 13.53 12.76 17.86
N ARG A 319 12.60 12.04 18.50
CA ARG A 319 12.62 11.79 19.95
C ARG A 319 13.38 10.51 20.34
N GLU A 320 13.22 9.45 19.55
CA GLU A 320 13.67 8.09 19.90
C GLU A 320 15.05 7.75 19.34
N THR A 321 15.51 8.45 18.30
CA THR A 321 16.83 8.17 17.73
C THR A 321 17.93 8.69 18.63
N LYS A 322 18.67 7.77 19.26
CA LYS A 322 19.87 8.05 20.05
C LYS A 322 21.13 7.65 19.27
N GLY A 323 22.31 7.90 19.86
CA GLY A 323 23.55 7.27 19.39
C GLY A 323 23.41 5.74 19.37
N GLY A 324 24.21 5.06 18.55
CA GLY A 324 24.10 3.63 18.33
C GLY A 324 24.59 3.21 16.96
N ASP A 325 24.71 1.91 16.75
CA ASP A 325 25.11 1.36 15.47
C ASP A 325 23.99 1.46 14.42
N VAL A 326 24.33 1.16 13.15
CA VAL A 326 23.37 1.23 12.04
C VAL A 326 22.19 0.26 12.23
N ALA A 327 22.42 -0.91 12.85
CA ALA A 327 21.37 -1.90 13.04
C ALA A 327 20.35 -1.45 14.10
N GLU A 328 20.82 -0.86 15.20
CA GLU A 328 19.98 -0.27 16.25
C GLU A 328 19.13 0.87 15.69
N LYS A 329 19.73 1.78 14.91
CA LYS A 329 19.01 2.88 14.25
C LYS A 329 17.93 2.37 13.28
N VAL A 330 18.19 1.28 12.55
CA VAL A 330 17.21 0.65 11.66
C VAL A 330 16.02 0.09 12.46
N VAL A 331 16.25 -0.49 13.65
CA VAL A 331 15.17 -0.96 14.53
C VAL A 331 14.31 0.22 15.01
N VAL A 332 14.93 1.32 15.45
CA VAL A 332 14.21 2.55 15.82
C VAL A 332 13.35 3.05 14.66
N TYR A 333 13.88 3.04 13.43
CA TYR A 333 13.12 3.42 12.26
C TYR A 333 11.92 2.49 12.01
N GLN A 334 12.10 1.18 12.15
CA GLN A 334 11.02 0.22 11.97
C GLN A 334 9.93 0.37 13.04
N HIS A 335 10.33 0.64 14.29
CA HIS A 335 9.43 0.97 15.39
C HIS A 335 8.64 2.26 15.10
N ALA A 336 9.30 3.34 14.72
CA ALA A 336 8.65 4.60 14.38
C ALA A 336 7.69 4.49 13.17
N ASN A 337 8.05 3.70 12.15
CA ASN A 337 7.15 3.40 11.03
C ASN A 337 5.94 2.56 11.47
N LYS A 338 6.11 1.61 12.41
CA LYS A 338 5.00 0.85 12.99
C LYS A 338 4.04 1.77 13.74
N GLU A 339 4.54 2.63 14.61
CA GLU A 339 3.70 3.54 15.40
C GLU A 339 3.02 4.62 14.54
N GLY A 340 3.66 5.12 13.48
CA GLY A 340 3.00 5.98 12.49
C GLY A 340 1.79 5.33 11.80
N ILE A 341 1.71 3.99 11.81
CA ILE A 341 0.54 3.22 11.35
C ILE A 341 -0.46 2.98 12.49
N LEU A 342 0.05 2.85 13.71
CA LEU A 342 -0.67 2.30 14.84
C LEU A 342 -1.21 3.38 15.79
N ASN A 343 -0.80 4.66 15.70
CA ASN A 343 -1.32 5.75 16.54
C ASN A 343 -2.83 6.07 16.35
N GLY A 344 -3.54 5.42 15.43
CA GLY A 344 -5.01 5.38 15.40
C GLY A 344 -5.64 4.19 16.16
N LEU A 345 -4.83 3.19 16.54
CA LEU A 345 -5.17 1.90 17.14
C LEU A 345 -4.46 1.64 18.49
N LYS A 346 -3.71 2.61 19.02
CA LYS A 346 -2.80 2.42 20.17
C LYS A 346 -3.04 3.33 21.36
N THR A 347 -4.27 3.81 21.54
CA THR A 347 -4.69 4.39 22.81
C THR A 347 -5.05 3.31 23.85
N ASP A 348 -5.16 2.03 23.44
CA ASP A 348 -5.73 0.97 24.29
C ASP A 348 -4.68 -0.02 24.85
N LEU A 349 -3.48 -0.07 24.27
CA LEU A 349 -2.46 -1.06 24.69
C LEU A 349 -1.70 -0.67 25.97
N ALA A 350 -1.82 0.58 26.45
CA ALA A 350 -1.06 1.08 27.61
C ALA A 350 -1.64 0.71 28.99
N ARG A 351 -2.82 0.06 29.05
CA ARG A 351 -3.48 -0.34 30.31
C ARG A 351 -3.39 -1.82 30.67
N SER A 352 -2.90 -2.69 29.78
CA SER A 352 -2.95 -4.16 29.97
C SER A 352 -1.62 -4.81 30.43
N LYS A 353 -0.53 -4.06 30.62
CA LYS A 353 0.76 -4.61 31.07
C LYS A 353 1.06 -4.32 32.54
N LYS A 354 0.35 -5.00 33.45
CA LYS A 354 0.81 -5.28 34.83
C LYS A 354 0.71 -6.79 35.06
N GLY A 355 1.79 -7.53 34.84
CA GLY A 355 1.86 -8.98 35.06
C GLY A 355 3.30 -9.45 35.26
N LYS A 356 3.51 -10.15 36.37
CA LYS A 356 4.76 -10.60 37.03
C LYS A 356 5.57 -11.67 36.25
N PRO A 357 6.83 -11.98 36.65
CA PRO A 357 7.86 -12.57 35.77
C PRO A 357 7.90 -14.12 35.74
N PRO A 358 8.52 -14.75 34.72
CA PRO A 358 8.73 -16.21 34.68
C PRO A 358 10.12 -16.71 35.15
N LEU A 359 10.16 -18.00 35.51
CA LEU A 359 11.26 -18.79 36.11
C LEU A 359 12.32 -19.31 35.10
N LYS A 360 13.52 -19.65 35.62
CA LYS A 360 14.69 -20.18 34.89
C LYS A 360 14.71 -21.72 34.82
N GLY A 361 15.30 -22.26 33.75
CA GLY A 361 15.64 -23.67 33.58
C GLY A 361 17.16 -23.95 33.63
N ALA A 362 17.50 -25.20 33.95
CA ALA A 362 18.84 -25.74 34.19
C ALA A 362 19.36 -26.56 32.99
N ASP A 363 20.70 -26.76 32.92
CA ASP A 363 21.37 -28.07 32.66
C ASP A 363 22.75 -27.89 32.01
N GLY A 364 23.79 -27.92 32.85
CA GLY A 364 25.19 -27.88 32.44
C GLY A 364 25.74 -29.23 32.00
N LYS A 365 26.69 -29.20 31.04
CA LYS A 365 27.81 -30.15 30.89
C LYS A 365 28.93 -29.58 29.99
N PRO A 366 30.21 -29.90 30.24
CA PRO A 366 31.36 -29.16 29.71
C PRO A 366 31.92 -29.74 28.39
N ARG A 367 32.57 -28.91 27.56
CA ARG A 367 33.30 -29.33 26.34
C ARG A 367 34.78 -28.91 26.37
N LYS A 368 35.60 -29.78 25.77
CA LYS A 368 37.08 -29.82 25.75
C LYS A 368 37.78 -28.55 25.24
N ASN A 369 38.97 -28.34 25.80
CA ASN A 369 39.94 -27.29 25.50
C ASN A 369 40.12 -27.01 24.00
N LEU A 370 39.81 -25.78 23.62
CA LEU A 370 40.27 -25.11 22.40
C LEU A 370 40.97 -23.82 22.84
N ASN A 371 41.89 -23.33 22.02
CA ASN A 371 42.72 -22.14 22.26
C ASN A 371 41.87 -20.92 22.77
N PRO A 372 42.16 -20.33 23.94
CA PRO A 372 41.31 -19.34 24.62
C PRO A 372 40.92 -18.12 23.77
N ASP A 373 41.88 -17.50 23.08
CA ASP A 373 41.65 -16.26 22.32
C ASP A 373 40.73 -16.44 21.11
N ALA A 374 40.80 -17.62 20.47
CA ALA A 374 39.94 -17.96 19.34
C ALA A 374 38.51 -18.28 19.79
N LEU A 375 38.36 -18.86 20.99
CA LEU A 375 37.07 -19.10 21.61
C LEU A 375 36.39 -17.80 22.02
N GLU A 376 37.10 -16.86 22.65
CA GLU A 376 36.54 -15.56 23.05
C GLU A 376 36.00 -14.77 21.85
N ARG A 377 36.80 -14.65 20.77
CA ARG A 377 36.35 -13.99 19.54
C ARG A 377 35.11 -14.65 18.94
N LYS A 378 35.04 -15.98 18.97
CA LYS A 378 33.91 -16.75 18.45
C LYS A 378 32.69 -16.66 19.35
N ILE A 379 32.86 -16.59 20.67
CA ILE A 379 31.80 -16.32 21.65
C ILE A 379 31.24 -14.94 21.40
N VAL A 380 32.05 -13.88 21.37
CA VAL A 380 31.60 -12.51 21.08
C VAL A 380 30.85 -12.44 19.75
N GLN A 381 31.38 -13.05 18.69
CA GLN A 381 30.72 -13.07 17.38
C GLN A 381 29.40 -13.86 17.39
N THR A 382 29.32 -14.95 18.15
CA THR A 382 28.12 -15.78 18.24
C THR A 382 27.06 -15.11 19.11
N THR A 383 27.44 -14.52 20.24
CA THR A 383 26.56 -13.74 21.12
C THR A 383 25.96 -12.56 20.37
N ALA A 384 26.77 -11.78 19.63
CA ALA A 384 26.25 -10.69 18.79
C ALA A 384 25.29 -11.18 17.70
N LYS A 385 25.51 -12.39 17.14
CA LYS A 385 24.56 -13.02 16.19
C LYS A 385 23.28 -13.46 16.88
N VAL A 386 23.35 -14.01 18.08
CA VAL A 386 22.18 -14.41 18.88
C VAL A 386 21.35 -13.19 19.23
N GLU A 387 21.96 -12.14 19.77
CA GLU A 387 21.28 -10.88 20.07
C GLU A 387 20.63 -10.25 18.84
N LYS A 388 21.30 -10.32 17.68
CA LYS A 388 20.71 -9.89 16.41
C LYS A 388 19.52 -10.76 16.01
N MET A 389 19.63 -12.09 16.11
CA MET A 389 18.53 -13.01 15.78
C MET A 389 17.34 -12.86 16.72
N GLU A 390 17.57 -12.59 18.00
CA GLU A 390 16.53 -12.31 18.99
C GLU A 390 15.81 -11.01 18.65
N ARG A 391 16.55 -9.93 18.36
CA ARG A 391 15.96 -8.66 17.87
C ARG A 391 15.18 -8.85 16.59
N ASP A 392 15.72 -9.59 15.61
CA ASP A 392 15.05 -9.87 14.34
C ASP A 392 13.77 -10.70 14.55
N LYS A 393 13.79 -11.65 15.50
CA LYS A 393 12.62 -12.46 15.87
C LYS A 393 11.55 -11.58 16.51
N GLU A 394 11.88 -10.83 17.54
CA GLU A 394 10.96 -9.92 18.22
C GLU A 394 10.34 -8.93 17.23
N THR A 395 11.18 -8.31 16.38
CA THR A 395 10.73 -7.41 15.33
C THR A 395 9.78 -8.10 14.34
N LYS A 396 10.07 -9.33 13.92
CA LYS A 396 9.16 -10.08 13.03
C LYS A 396 7.83 -10.38 13.69
N GLU A 397 7.83 -10.84 14.95
CA GLU A 397 6.61 -11.11 15.72
C GLU A 397 5.76 -9.84 15.84
N ASP A 398 6.41 -8.72 16.17
CA ASP A 398 5.80 -7.42 16.32
C ASP A 398 5.18 -6.84 15.04
N LEU A 399 5.65 -7.31 13.88
CA LEU A 399 5.23 -6.82 12.56
C LEU A 399 4.26 -7.75 11.84
N LYS A 400 3.91 -8.91 12.40
CA LYS A 400 3.02 -9.90 11.75
C LYS A 400 1.67 -9.33 11.32
N THR A 401 1.14 -8.37 12.09
CA THR A 401 -0.18 -7.80 11.88
C THR A 401 -0.16 -6.47 11.11
N VAL A 402 1.03 -5.95 10.76
CA VAL A 402 1.18 -4.59 10.20
C VAL A 402 1.92 -4.60 8.86
N ALA A 403 1.26 -4.11 7.82
CA ALA A 403 1.84 -4.00 6.47
C ALA A 403 2.72 -2.74 6.29
N LEU A 404 3.91 -2.73 6.90
CA LEU A 404 4.88 -1.61 6.85
C LEU A 404 5.26 -1.14 5.44
N GLY A 405 5.20 -2.03 4.44
CA GLY A 405 5.52 -1.68 3.06
C GLY A 405 4.52 -0.66 2.49
N THR A 406 3.23 -0.83 2.79
CA THR A 406 2.18 0.05 2.25
C THR A 406 2.28 1.46 2.80
N SER A 407 2.63 1.61 4.08
CA SER A 407 2.82 2.92 4.73
C SER A 407 4.01 3.67 4.19
N LYS A 408 5.17 3.00 4.17
CA LYS A 408 6.42 3.52 3.62
C LYS A 408 6.28 3.98 2.16
N ILE A 409 5.43 3.30 1.37
CA ILE A 409 5.24 3.65 -0.04
C ILE A 409 4.28 4.83 -0.23
N ASN A 410 3.22 4.95 0.57
CA ASN A 410 2.06 5.78 0.22
C ASN A 410 1.71 6.90 1.21
N TYR A 411 2.03 6.72 2.49
CA TYR A 411 1.56 7.61 3.57
C TYR A 411 2.68 8.41 4.24
N LEU A 412 3.92 7.92 4.19
CA LEU A 412 5.08 8.60 4.80
C LEU A 412 5.80 9.46 3.78
N ASP A 413 6.06 10.74 4.12
CA ASP A 413 6.90 11.61 3.29
C ASP A 413 8.34 11.06 3.24
N PRO A 414 8.84 10.65 2.06
CA PRO A 414 10.17 10.05 1.95
C PRO A 414 11.28 11.00 2.39
N ARG A 415 11.08 12.33 2.36
CA ARG A 415 12.08 13.32 2.80
C ARG A 415 12.39 13.22 4.28
N ILE A 416 11.43 12.84 5.11
CA ILE A 416 11.66 12.58 6.55
C ILE A 416 12.71 11.49 6.70
N THR A 417 12.55 10.40 5.94
CA THR A 417 13.46 9.26 5.96
C THR A 417 14.83 9.63 5.41
N VAL A 418 14.89 10.35 4.29
CA VAL A 418 16.15 10.79 3.69
C VAL A 418 16.92 11.72 4.63
N ALA A 419 16.25 12.72 5.20
CA ALA A 419 16.86 13.66 6.13
C ALA A 419 17.36 12.93 7.39
N TRP A 420 16.57 12.01 7.95
CA TRP A 420 16.99 11.17 9.07
C TRP A 420 18.22 10.29 8.73
N CYS A 421 18.23 9.65 7.56
CA CYS A 421 19.39 8.87 7.10
C CYS A 421 20.65 9.72 7.00
N LYS A 422 20.55 10.95 6.46
CA LYS A 422 21.67 11.90 6.39
C LYS A 422 22.13 12.33 7.79
N ARG A 423 21.22 12.67 8.70
CA ARG A 423 21.52 13.11 10.07
C ARG A 423 22.25 12.05 10.91
N HIS A 424 21.91 10.77 10.70
CA HIS A 424 22.42 9.68 11.53
C HIS A 424 23.38 8.74 10.81
N GLU A 425 23.85 9.13 9.62
CA GLU A 425 24.81 8.38 8.78
C GLU A 425 24.34 6.95 8.49
N VAL A 426 23.03 6.77 8.29
CA VAL A 426 22.44 5.47 7.94
C VAL A 426 22.34 5.37 6.42
N PRO A 427 22.98 4.39 5.77
CA PRO A 427 22.85 4.19 4.32
C PRO A 427 21.39 3.99 3.93
N ILE A 428 20.91 4.79 2.97
CA ILE A 428 19.50 4.82 2.57
C ILE A 428 19.01 3.46 2.04
N GLU A 429 19.91 2.63 1.49
CA GLU A 429 19.66 1.29 0.99
C GLU A 429 19.25 0.30 2.10
N LYS A 430 19.57 0.61 3.36
CA LYS A 430 19.08 -0.16 4.51
C LYS A 430 17.59 0.06 4.78
N ILE A 431 17.05 1.19 4.32
CA ILE A 431 15.67 1.59 4.54
C ILE A 431 14.84 1.45 3.27
N PHE A 432 15.36 1.88 2.12
CA PHE A 432 14.70 1.83 0.82
C PHE A 432 15.37 0.81 -0.10
N ASN A 433 14.57 -0.11 -0.63
CA ASN A 433 15.02 -1.01 -1.68
C ASN A 433 15.16 -0.26 -3.02
N LYS A 434 15.78 -0.91 -4.02
CA LYS A 434 16.02 -0.33 -5.36
C LYS A 434 14.78 0.30 -6.01
N SER A 435 13.60 -0.32 -5.85
CA SER A 435 12.34 0.19 -6.42
C SER A 435 11.88 1.47 -5.72
N LEU A 436 12.03 1.56 -4.39
CA LEU A 436 11.71 2.76 -3.62
C LEU A 436 12.70 3.88 -3.90
N LEU A 437 13.99 3.58 -4.04
CA LEU A 437 15.00 4.56 -4.43
C LEU A 437 14.65 5.18 -5.79
N ALA A 438 14.27 4.37 -6.78
CA ALA A 438 13.83 4.88 -8.09
C ALA A 438 12.54 5.71 -8.01
N LYS A 439 11.57 5.31 -7.16
CA LYS A 439 10.32 6.06 -6.95
C LYS A 439 10.57 7.42 -6.30
N PHE A 440 11.40 7.46 -5.27
CA PHE A 440 11.61 8.62 -4.40
C PHE A 440 12.84 9.45 -4.77
N THR A 441 13.34 9.32 -6.01
CA THR A 441 14.47 10.10 -6.53
C THR A 441 14.31 11.60 -6.26
N TRP A 442 13.08 12.13 -6.39
CA TRP A 442 12.75 13.55 -6.15
C TRP A 442 12.97 14.02 -4.70
N ALA A 443 13.07 13.10 -3.74
CA ALA A 443 13.24 13.40 -2.31
C ALA A 443 14.69 13.27 -1.81
N MET A 444 15.60 12.73 -2.64
CA MET A 444 16.96 12.36 -2.21
C MET A 444 17.85 13.56 -1.91
N ASP A 445 17.59 14.70 -2.54
CA ASP A 445 18.39 15.92 -2.41
C ASP A 445 17.97 16.82 -1.24
N ILE A 446 17.16 16.31 -0.31
CA ILE A 446 16.66 17.13 0.80
C ILE A 446 17.75 17.41 1.84
N ASP A 447 17.72 18.60 2.44
CA ASP A 447 18.63 19.00 3.50
C ASP A 447 18.46 18.12 4.77
N PRO A 448 19.54 17.75 5.48
CA PRO A 448 19.47 16.99 6.73
C PRO A 448 18.64 17.67 7.82
N SER A 449 18.48 19.00 7.80
CA SER A 449 17.66 19.75 8.77
C SER A 449 16.16 19.65 8.50
N PHE A 450 15.73 19.03 7.38
CA PHE A 450 14.32 18.92 7.03
C PHE A 450 13.48 18.26 8.13
N ARG A 451 12.35 18.91 8.42
CA ARG A 451 11.26 18.45 9.28
C ARG A 451 9.95 18.58 8.50
N PHE A 452 9.08 17.60 8.67
CA PHE A 452 7.74 17.61 8.08
C PHE A 452 6.87 18.63 8.81
#